data_AF-A0A8E6EXX7-F1
#
_entry.id   AF-A0A8E6EXX7-F1
#
_cell.length_a   1.000
_cell.length_b   1.000
_cell.length_c   1.000
_cell.angle_alpha   90.00
_cell.angle_beta   90.00
_cell.angle_gamma   90.00
#
_symmetry.space_group_name_H-M   'P 1'
#
loop_
_entity.id
_entity.type
_entity.pdbx_description
1 polymer ?
#
loop_
_entity_poly.entity_id
_entity_poly.type
_entity_poly.pdbx_seq_one_letter_code
_entity_poly.pdbx_strand_id
1 'polypeptide(L)'
;MKDSIAKMKELTAALHNITDEKSSQAAVSRIDSIVADVNKLQDQMKAMAKPSPEEDKALQAKYEKDLKEALNGLMGEVLRVSMNPTLMNPIKASMEKMKRQ
;
A
#
# COMPACT_ATOMS: atom_id res chain seq x y z
N MET A 1 -7.18 -7.64 7.71
CA MET A 1 -5.79 -7.42 8.18
C MET A 1 -4.76 -8.16 7.33
N LYS A 2 -4.81 -9.50 7.20
CA LYS A 2 -3.91 -10.28 6.33
C LYS A 2 -3.92 -9.80 4.86
N ASP A 3 -5.10 -9.60 4.29
CA ASP A 3 -5.23 -9.15 2.89
C ASP A 3 -4.70 -7.73 2.68
N SER A 4 -4.90 -6.86 3.67
CA SER A 4 -4.32 -5.51 3.69
C SER A 4 -2.79 -5.56 3.69
N ILE A 5 -2.18 -6.43 4.49
CA ILE A 5 -0.72 -6.65 4.51
C ILE A 5 -0.24 -7.19 3.17
N ALA A 6 -0.95 -8.15 2.57
CA ALA A 6 -0.60 -8.70 1.27
C ALA A 6 -0.62 -7.61 0.18
N LYS A 7 -1.64 -6.74 0.18
CA LYS A 7 -1.73 -5.61 -0.77
C LYS A 7 -0.68 -4.54 -0.52
N MET A 8 -0.30 -4.29 0.73
CA MET A 8 0.85 -3.42 1.03
C MET A 8 2.16 -4.00 0.49
N LYS A 9 2.42 -5.29 0.70
CA LYS A 9 3.61 -5.98 0.14
C LYS A 9 3.58 -5.96 -1.41
N GLU A 10 2.41 -6.11 -2.02
CA GLU A 10 2.24 -6.02 -3.48
C GLU A 10 2.56 -4.62 -4.00
N LEU A 11 2.07 -3.57 -3.32
CA LEU A 11 2.39 -2.18 -3.67
C LEU A 11 3.88 -1.90 -3.52
N THR A 12 4.50 -2.34 -2.42
CA THR A 12 5.95 -2.22 -2.20
C THR A 12 6.73 -2.88 -3.34
N ALA A 13 6.35 -4.09 -3.74
CA ALA A 13 7.00 -4.78 -4.85
C ALA A 13 6.80 -4.05 -6.19
N ALA A 14 5.61 -3.49 -6.44
CA ALA A 14 5.36 -2.70 -7.64
C ALA A 14 6.23 -1.44 -7.67
N LEU A 15 6.34 -0.72 -6.55
CA LEU A 15 7.21 0.46 -6.43
C LEU A 15 8.68 0.11 -6.54
N HIS A 16 9.12 -0.99 -5.93
CA HIS A 16 10.50 -1.49 -6.01
C HIS A 16 10.97 -1.72 -7.46
N ASN A 17 10.08 -2.26 -8.30
CA ASN A 17 10.37 -2.49 -9.72
C ASN A 17 10.40 -1.20 -10.56
N ILE A 18 10.07 -0.04 -9.99
CA ILE A 18 10.19 1.26 -10.65
C ILE A 18 11.62 1.76 -10.45
N THR A 19 12.46 1.50 -11.43
CA THR A 19 13.87 1.91 -11.47
C THR A 19 14.12 3.09 -12.41
N ASP A 20 13.17 3.37 -13.30
CA ASP A 20 13.29 4.33 -14.39
C ASP A 20 11.91 4.84 -14.84
N GLU A 21 11.88 5.82 -15.73
CA GLU A 21 10.64 6.42 -16.22
C GLU A 21 9.75 5.41 -16.95
N LYS A 22 10.34 4.51 -17.74
CA LYS A 22 9.60 3.53 -18.54
C LYS A 22 8.94 2.49 -17.65
N SER A 23 9.66 1.99 -16.64
CA SER A 23 9.07 1.09 -15.63
C SER A 23 8.00 1.80 -14.80
N SER A 24 8.17 3.10 -14.49
CA SER A 24 7.14 3.91 -13.82
C SER A 24 5.85 4.01 -14.64
N GLN A 25 5.96 4.35 -15.93
CA GLN A 25 4.82 4.44 -16.84
C GLN A 25 4.11 3.08 -17.01
N ALA A 26 4.87 1.99 -17.13
CA ALA A 26 4.30 0.65 -17.23
C ALA A 26 3.61 0.20 -15.92
N ALA A 27 4.07 0.68 -14.77
CA ALA A 27 3.52 0.33 -13.47
C ALA A 27 2.21 1.06 -13.12
N VAL A 28 1.84 2.14 -13.83
CA VAL A 28 0.65 2.96 -13.54
C VAL A 28 -0.62 2.13 -13.38
N SER A 29 -0.94 1.28 -14.37
CA SER A 29 -2.17 0.46 -14.33
C SER A 29 -2.17 -0.52 -13.16
N ARG A 30 -1.00 -1.11 -12.85
CA ARG A 30 -0.86 -2.02 -11.72
C ARG A 30 -1.02 -1.28 -10.38
N ILE A 31 -0.39 -0.13 -10.23
CA ILE A 31 -0.51 0.69 -9.02
C ILE A 31 -1.95 1.15 -8.83
N ASP A 32 -2.63 1.60 -9.89
CA ASP A 32 -4.05 1.96 -9.83
C ASP A 32 -4.92 0.80 -9.33
N SER A 33 -4.70 -0.42 -9.84
CA SER A 33 -5.43 -1.60 -9.39
C SER A 33 -5.16 -1.94 -7.92
N ILE A 34 -3.89 -1.86 -7.49
CA ILE A 34 -3.53 -2.15 -6.09
C ILE A 34 -4.14 -1.09 -5.16
N VAL A 35 -4.11 0.18 -5.54
CA VAL A 35 -4.73 1.28 -4.78
C VAL A 35 -6.24 1.09 -4.66
N ALA A 36 -6.92 0.70 -5.75
CA ALA A 36 -8.35 0.40 -5.73
C ALA A 36 -8.68 -0.76 -4.78
N ASP A 37 -7.88 -1.83 -4.79
CA ASP A 37 -8.04 -2.97 -3.88
C ASP A 37 -7.82 -2.56 -2.41
N VAL A 38 -6.80 -1.75 -2.14
CA VAL A 38 -6.52 -1.24 -0.78
C VAL A 38 -7.68 -0.39 -0.27
N ASN A 39 -8.21 0.52 -1.09
CA ASN A 39 -9.36 1.34 -0.73
C ASN A 39 -10.59 0.47 -0.45
N LYS A 40 -10.87 -0.51 -1.31
CA LYS A 40 -11.97 -1.46 -1.10
C LYS A 40 -11.81 -2.23 0.23
N LEU A 41 -10.60 -2.69 0.54
CA LEU A 41 -10.32 -3.37 1.81
C LEU A 41 -10.50 -2.42 3.02
N GLN A 42 -10.10 -1.16 2.91
CA GLN A 42 -10.33 -0.16 3.97
C GLN A 42 -11.82 0.10 4.17
N ASP A 43 -12.59 0.27 3.10
CA ASP A 43 -14.04 0.47 3.17
C ASP A 43 -14.75 -0.75 3.76
N GLN A 44 -14.33 -1.97 3.40
CA GLN A 44 -14.81 -3.20 4.02
C GLN A 44 -14.48 -3.25 5.52
N MET A 45 -13.27 -2.87 5.92
CA MET A 45 -12.89 -2.82 7.34
C MET A 45 -13.66 -1.75 8.12
N LYS A 46 -13.97 -0.60 7.51
CA LYS A 46 -14.81 0.46 8.11
C LYS A 46 -16.26 0.01 8.26
N ALA A 47 -16.77 -0.77 7.30
CA ALA A 47 -18.14 -1.29 7.31
C ALA A 47 -18.32 -2.48 8.27
N MET A 48 -17.25 -3.22 8.57
CA MET A 48 -17.27 -4.28 9.58
C MET A 48 -17.33 -3.69 10.99
N ALA A 49 -18.02 -4.38 11.90
CA ALA A 49 -17.97 -4.04 13.31
C ALA A 49 -16.51 -4.11 13.80
N LYS A 50 -16.09 -3.10 14.57
CA LYS A 50 -14.75 -3.10 15.17
C LYS A 50 -14.62 -4.36 16.05
N PRO A 51 -13.50 -5.11 15.95
CA PRO A 51 -13.27 -6.24 16.82
C PRO A 51 -13.32 -5.79 18.28
N SER A 52 -13.67 -6.71 19.17
CA SER A 52 -13.57 -6.45 20.61
C SER A 52 -12.11 -6.12 20.98
N PRO A 53 -11.84 -5.41 22.09
CA PRO A 53 -10.48 -5.07 22.50
C PRO A 53 -9.55 -6.28 22.65
N GLU A 54 -10.09 -7.45 23.01
CA GLU A 54 -9.33 -8.69 23.14
C GLU A 54 -8.97 -9.29 21.77
N GLU A 55 -9.93 -9.29 20.84
CA GLU A 55 -9.70 -9.71 19.45
C GLU A 55 -8.74 -8.78 18.72
N ASP A 56 -8.85 -7.46 18.95
CA ASP A 56 -7.95 -6.46 18.37
C ASP A 56 -6.50 -6.68 18.83
N LYS A 57 -6.28 -6.91 20.14
CA LYS A 57 -4.96 -7.26 20.68
C LYS A 57 -4.41 -8.57 20.11
N ALA A 58 -5.26 -9.59 19.97
CA ALA A 58 -4.83 -10.88 19.41
C ALA A 58 -4.47 -10.75 17.92
N LEU A 59 -5.26 -10.00 17.15
CA LEU A 59 -4.98 -9.70 15.75
C LEU A 59 -3.71 -8.85 15.61
N GLN A 60 -3.57 -7.81 16.44
CA GLN A 60 -2.37 -6.98 16.46
C GLN A 60 -1.14 -7.83 16.77
N ALA A 61 -1.11 -8.59 17.86
CA ALA A 61 0.03 -9.44 18.20
C ALA A 61 0.38 -10.46 17.09
N LYS A 62 -0.65 -11.02 16.43
CA LYS A 62 -0.47 -11.99 15.34
C LYS A 62 0.15 -11.37 14.09
N TYR A 63 -0.22 -10.14 13.76
CA TYR A 63 0.14 -9.49 12.51
C TYR A 63 1.12 -8.32 12.67
N GLU A 64 1.50 -7.95 13.90
CA GLU A 64 2.32 -6.77 14.20
C GLU A 64 3.64 -6.78 13.43
N LYS A 65 4.35 -7.92 13.46
CA LYS A 65 5.63 -8.04 12.77
C LYS A 65 5.46 -7.88 11.26
N ASP A 66 4.54 -8.64 10.67
CA ASP A 66 4.25 -8.57 9.23
C ASP A 66 3.78 -7.19 8.79
N LEU A 67 2.98 -6.53 9.62
CA LEU A 67 2.48 -5.18 9.39
C LEU A 67 3.63 -4.17 9.45
N LYS A 68 4.50 -4.23 10.47
CA LYS A 68 5.67 -3.37 10.58
C LYS A 68 6.63 -3.55 9.41
N GLU A 69 6.90 -4.79 9.01
CA GLU A 69 7.76 -5.08 7.86
C GLU A 69 7.15 -4.55 6.55
N ALA A 70 5.85 -4.78 6.33
CA ALA A 70 5.16 -4.27 5.16
C ALA A 70 5.12 -2.73 5.12
N LEU A 71 4.83 -2.08 6.26
CA LEU A 71 4.81 -0.62 6.38
C LEU A 71 6.19 -0.01 6.17
N ASN A 72 7.23 -0.55 6.82
CA ASN A 72 8.59 -0.04 6.67
C ASN A 72 9.07 -0.17 5.22
N GLY A 73 8.81 -1.32 4.57
CA GLY A 73 9.14 -1.53 3.17
C GLY A 73 8.38 -0.57 2.25
N LEU A 74 7.08 -0.41 2.48
CA LEU A 74 6.26 0.52 1.70
C LEU A 74 6.72 1.96 1.86
N MET A 75 6.97 2.41 3.09
CA MET A 75 7.45 3.77 3.36
C MET A 75 8.81 4.02 2.70
N GLY A 76 9.73 3.04 2.73
CA GLY A 76 11.02 3.13 2.05
C GLY A 76 10.89 3.33 0.55
N GLU A 77 10.06 2.51 -0.12
CA GLU A 77 9.86 2.59 -1.56
C GLU A 77 9.06 3.83 -1.98
N VAL A 78 8.03 4.21 -1.23
CA VAL A 78 7.29 5.46 -1.47
C VAL A 78 8.21 6.65 -1.33
N LEU A 79 9.07 6.69 -0.30
CA LEU A 79 10.03 7.76 -0.13
C LEU A 79 11.01 7.81 -1.31
N ARG A 80 11.62 6.68 -1.67
CA ARG A 80 12.55 6.57 -2.81
C ARG A 80 11.93 7.09 -4.11
N VAL A 81 10.72 6.65 -4.44
CA VAL A 81 10.02 7.08 -5.65
C VAL A 81 9.62 8.55 -5.55
N SER A 82 9.16 9.03 -4.39
CA SER A 82 8.77 10.43 -4.19
C SER A 82 9.91 11.43 -4.28
N MET A 83 11.12 11.02 -3.87
CA MET A 83 12.33 11.83 -3.98
C MET A 83 12.88 11.90 -5.41
N ASN A 84 12.34 11.09 -6.32
CA ASN A 84 12.69 11.12 -7.74
C ASN A 84 11.47 11.54 -8.58
N PRO A 85 11.38 12.82 -9.00
CA PRO A 85 10.25 13.32 -9.78
C PRO A 85 9.98 12.53 -11.05
N THR A 86 11.03 12.02 -11.71
CA THR A 86 10.91 11.22 -12.93
C THR A 86 10.18 9.90 -12.68
N LEU A 87 10.38 9.30 -11.50
CA LEU A 87 9.69 8.08 -11.10
C LEU A 87 8.29 8.37 -10.55
N MET A 88 8.12 9.46 -9.80
CA MET A 88 6.84 9.81 -9.16
C MET A 88 5.82 10.36 -10.15
N ASN A 89 6.21 11.21 -11.09
CA ASN A 89 5.27 11.92 -11.97
C ASN A 89 4.27 11.00 -12.69
N PRO A 90 4.69 9.87 -13.30
CA PRO A 90 3.75 8.97 -13.98
C PRO A 90 2.73 8.32 -13.05
N ILE A 91 3.11 8.02 -11.81
CA ILE A 91 2.27 7.30 -10.84
C ILE A 91 1.59 8.23 -9.82
N LYS A 92 1.86 9.54 -9.87
CA LYS A 92 1.40 10.52 -8.87
C LYS A 92 -0.12 10.49 -8.70
N ALA A 93 -0.87 10.44 -9.80
CA ALA A 93 -2.33 10.39 -9.77
C ALA A 93 -2.84 9.14 -9.04
N SER A 94 -2.20 7.98 -9.27
CA SER A 94 -2.52 6.74 -8.57
C SER A 94 -2.24 6.84 -7.07
N MET A 95 -1.11 7.43 -6.69
CA MET A 95 -0.75 7.64 -5.28
C MET A 95 -1.67 8.64 -4.57
N GLU A 96 -2.16 9.67 -5.26
CA GLU A 96 -3.11 10.64 -4.68
C GLU A 96 -4.49 10.03 -4.41
N LYS A 97 -4.95 9.05 -5.21
CA LYS A 97 -6.19 8.30 -4.96
C LYS A 97 -6.15 7.50 -3.66
N MET A 98 -4.96 7.17 -3.16
CA MET A 98 -4.77 6.50 -1.87
C MET A 98 -4.88 7.49 -0.69
N LYS A 99 -4.47 8.75 -0.87
CA LYS A 99 -4.46 9.78 0.19
C LYS A 99 -5.80 10.48 0.40
N ARG A 100 -6.66 10.51 -0.63
CA ARG A 100 -7.99 11.14 -0.55
C ARG A 100 -9.03 10.15 -0.03
N GLN A 101 -8.95 9.79 1.25
CA GLN A 101 -10.07 9.23 2.03
C GLN A 101 -9.94 9.61 3.49
#